data_AF-A0A2H0S6R6-F1
#
_entry.id   AF-A0A2H0S6R6-F1
#
_cell.length_a   1.000
_cell.length_b   1.000
_cell.length_c   1.000
_cell.angle_alpha   90.00
_cell.angle_beta   90.00
_cell.angle_gamma   90.00
#
_symmetry.space_group_name_H-M   'P 1'
#
loop_
_entity.id
_entity.type
_entity.pdbx_description
1 polymer ?
#
loop_
_entity_poly.entity_id
_entity_poly.type
_entity_poly.pdbx_seq_one_letter_code
_entity_poly.pdbx_strand_id
1 'polypeptide(L)'
;MKKKLFYWIPTTLLLIGMVGSAISYFMDIPTAAENFALLGYPGYVLYFNGAAKILGGLAIVLPVSRILKEWAYAGYLFILLLATQALYIMMPEYMAPMAGFYLLWVLSYWQFRVQS
;
A
#
# COMPACT_ATOMS: atom_id res chain seq x y z
N MET A 1 24.71 -12.00 8.82
CA MET A 1 24.32 -10.97 7.83
C MET A 1 23.25 -11.42 6.83
N LYS A 2 23.31 -12.63 6.23
CA LYS A 2 22.29 -13.15 5.29
C LYS A 2 20.84 -13.17 5.82
N LYS A 3 20.65 -13.36 7.14
CA LYS A 3 19.31 -13.32 7.79
C LYS A 3 18.61 -11.96 7.69
N LYS A 4 19.36 -10.85 7.54
CA LYS A 4 18.77 -9.50 7.41
C LYS A 4 18.23 -9.23 6.00
N LEU A 5 18.80 -9.81 4.94
CA LEU A 5 18.36 -9.52 3.57
C LEU A 5 17.03 -10.23 3.24
N PHE A 6 16.93 -11.52 3.56
CA PHE A 6 15.66 -12.26 3.42
C PHE A 6 14.52 -11.67 4.25
N TYR A 7 14.88 -11.06 5.38
CA TYR A 7 13.93 -10.40 6.27
C TYR A 7 13.23 -9.21 5.60
N TRP A 8 13.92 -8.39 4.81
CA TRP A 8 13.31 -7.21 4.19
C TRP A 8 12.48 -7.52 2.93
N ILE A 9 12.53 -8.75 2.40
CA ILE A 9 11.84 -9.12 1.16
C ILE A 9 10.35 -8.75 1.18
N PRO A 10 9.52 -9.20 2.14
CA PRO A 10 8.10 -8.88 2.12
C PRO A 10 7.83 -7.39 2.28
N THR A 11 8.61 -6.69 3.12
CA THR A 11 8.50 -5.22 3.28
C THR A 11 8.83 -4.49 1.99
N THR A 12 9.93 -4.85 1.31
CA THR A 12 10.33 -4.22 0.05
C THR A 12 9.29 -4.47 -1.04
N LEU A 13 8.80 -5.70 -1.18
CA LEU A 13 7.77 -6.03 -2.17
C LEU A 13 6.44 -5.31 -1.90
N LEU A 14 6.03 -5.23 -0.62
CA LEU A 14 4.87 -4.45 -0.21
C LEU A 14 5.03 -2.98 -0.58
N LEU A 15 6.20 -2.39 -0.27
CA LEU A 15 6.48 -0.98 -0.57
C LEU A 15 6.53 -0.71 -2.07
N ILE A 16 7.08 -1.62 -2.87
CA ILE A 16 7.05 -1.51 -4.33
C ILE A 16 5.61 -1.48 -4.83
N GLY A 17 4.73 -2.35 -4.36
CA GLY A 17 3.31 -2.33 -4.75
C GLY A 17 2.58 -1.06 -4.30
N MET A 18 2.77 -0.66 -3.05
CA MET A 18 2.08 0.48 -2.45
C MET A 18 2.59 1.80 -3.04
N VAL A 19 3.88 2.07 -2.96
CA VAL A 19 4.48 3.31 -3.45
C VAL A 19 4.51 3.34 -4.97
N GLY A 20 4.77 2.20 -5.64
CA GLY A 20 4.73 2.11 -7.10
C GLY A 20 3.35 2.45 -7.67
N SER A 21 2.27 1.95 -7.06
CA SER A 21 0.90 2.32 -7.49
C SER A 21 0.56 3.78 -7.19
N ALA A 22 1.14 4.39 -6.15
CA ALA A 22 1.01 5.82 -5.92
C ALA A 22 1.73 6.63 -7.01
N ILE A 23 2.95 6.23 -7.37
CA ILE A 23 3.72 6.87 -8.45
C ILE A 23 2.96 6.79 -9.77
N SER A 24 2.35 5.64 -10.10
CA SER A 24 1.58 5.51 -11.34
C SER A 24 0.40 6.48 -11.42
N TYR A 25 -0.23 6.82 -10.28
CA TYR A 25 -1.28 7.85 -10.25
C TYR A 25 -0.77 9.22 -10.69
N PHE A 26 0.46 9.57 -10.33
CA PHE A 26 1.06 10.86 -10.66
C PHE A 26 1.71 10.88 -12.05
N MET A 27 2.08 9.72 -12.60
CA MET A 27 2.58 9.59 -13.97
C MET A 27 1.47 9.77 -15.02
N ASP A 28 0.25 9.35 -14.69
CA ASP A 28 -0.93 9.51 -15.57
C ASP A 28 -2.16 9.93 -14.75
N ILE A 29 -2.15 11.21 -14.35
CA ILE A 29 -3.23 11.81 -13.56
C ILE A 29 -4.58 11.74 -14.27
N PRO A 30 -4.72 12.02 -15.58
CA PRO A 30 -6.00 11.93 -16.27
C PRO A 30 -6.65 10.55 -16.14
N THR A 31 -5.91 9.48 -16.46
CA THR A 31 -6.42 8.09 -16.38
C THR A 31 -6.74 7.72 -14.93
N ALA A 32 -5.89 8.10 -13.97
CA ALA A 32 -6.13 7.82 -12.57
C ALA A 32 -7.37 8.57 -12.04
N ALA A 33 -7.56 9.83 -12.43
CA ALA A 33 -8.73 10.62 -12.05
C ALA A 33 -10.03 10.04 -12.62
N GLU A 34 -10.00 9.56 -13.87
CA GLU A 34 -11.14 8.87 -14.49
C GLU A 34 -11.51 7.60 -13.73
N ASN A 35 -10.54 6.75 -13.39
CA ASN A 35 -10.78 5.54 -12.60
C ASN A 35 -11.41 5.83 -11.23
N PHE A 36 -10.93 6.87 -10.54
CA PHE A 36 -11.53 7.29 -9.26
C PHE A 36 -12.93 7.87 -9.46
N ALA A 37 -13.18 8.60 -10.54
CA ALA A 37 -14.50 9.14 -10.87
C ALA A 37 -15.51 8.03 -11.20
N LEU A 38 -15.10 6.96 -11.90
CA LEU A 38 -15.93 5.77 -12.16
C LEU A 38 -16.39 5.08 -10.87
N LEU A 39 -15.56 5.13 -9.82
CA LEU A 39 -15.89 4.64 -8.48
C LEU A 39 -16.73 5.63 -7.66
N GLY A 40 -17.09 6.79 -8.22
CA GLY A 40 -17.82 7.85 -7.54
C GLY A 40 -16.97 8.65 -6.55
N TYR A 41 -15.64 8.52 -6.59
CA TYR A 41 -14.76 9.26 -5.70
C TYR A 41 -14.46 10.66 -6.23
N PRO A 42 -14.51 11.70 -5.37
CA PRO A 42 -14.07 13.03 -5.74
C PRO A 42 -12.55 13.08 -5.95
N GLY A 43 -12.08 13.96 -6.84
CA GLY A 43 -10.69 14.01 -7.27
C GLY A 43 -9.64 14.19 -6.16
N TYR A 44 -9.99 14.83 -5.04
CA TYR A 44 -9.05 14.97 -3.90
C TYR A 44 -8.68 13.61 -3.27
N VAL A 45 -9.53 12.59 -3.41
CA VAL A 45 -9.28 11.24 -2.88
C VAL A 45 -8.09 10.60 -3.59
N LEU A 46 -7.92 10.84 -4.89
CA LEU A 46 -6.75 10.38 -5.65
C LEU A 46 -5.44 10.90 -5.03
N TYR A 47 -5.35 12.21 -4.87
CA TYR A 47 -4.15 12.87 -4.32
C TYR A 47 -3.90 12.46 -2.88
N PHE A 48 -4.96 12.40 -2.05
CA PHE A 48 -4.86 11.94 -0.66
C PHE A 48 -4.38 10.49 -0.58
N ASN A 49 -4.94 9.58 -1.39
CA ASN A 49 -4.55 8.17 -1.43
C ASN A 49 -3.08 8.01 -1.85
N GLY A 50 -2.66 8.70 -2.91
CA GLY A 50 -1.27 8.68 -3.38
C GLY A 50 -0.29 9.21 -2.32
N ALA A 51 -0.60 10.35 -1.70
CA ALA A 51 0.22 10.91 -0.63
C ALA A 51 0.29 9.99 0.60
N ALA A 52 -0.83 9.39 1.01
CA ALA A 52 -0.89 8.48 2.15
C ALA A 52 -0.04 7.22 1.92
N LYS A 53 -0.05 6.66 0.69
CA LYS A 53 0.84 5.55 0.29
C LYS A 53 2.30 5.94 0.42
N ILE A 54 2.71 7.11 -0.08
CA ILE A 54 4.12 7.55 0.01
C ILE A 54 4.54 7.77 1.47
N LEU A 55 3.74 8.50 2.25
CA LEU A 55 4.03 8.81 3.65
C LEU A 55 4.06 7.55 4.53
N GLY A 56 3.12 6.63 4.34
CA GLY A 56 3.12 5.34 5.04
C GLY A 56 4.38 4.53 4.72
N GLY A 57 4.84 4.55 3.46
CA GLY A 57 6.05 3.85 3.06
C GLY A 57 7.31 4.43 3.70
N LEU A 58 7.41 5.76 3.73
CA LEU A 58 8.47 6.46 4.44
C LEU A 58 8.46 6.13 5.93
N ALA A 59 7.31 6.12 6.59
CA ALA A 59 7.20 5.78 8.00
C ALA A 59 7.66 4.34 8.30
N ILE A 60 7.38 3.38 7.42
CA ILE A 60 7.81 1.99 7.60
C ILE A 60 9.35 1.87 7.55
N VAL A 61 9.99 2.53 6.58
CA VAL A 61 11.45 2.43 6.34
C VAL A 61 12.26 3.27 7.32
N LEU A 62 11.83 4.49 7.61
CA LEU A 62 12.59 5.43 8.42
C LEU A 62 12.64 5.02 9.90
N PRO A 63 13.65 5.46 10.67
CA PRO A 63 13.75 5.21 12.10
C PRO A 63 12.84 6.16 12.90
N VAL A 64 11.53 6.06 12.69
CA VAL A 64 10.50 6.84 13.40
C VAL A 64 9.90 6.06 14.58
N SER A 65 9.04 6.72 15.37
CA SER A 65 8.41 6.11 16.54
C SER A 65 7.58 4.86 16.19
N ARG A 66 7.53 3.90 17.12
CA ARG A 66 6.75 2.65 16.97
C ARG A 66 5.27 2.93 16.66
N ILE A 67 4.69 3.93 17.32
CA ILE A 67 3.28 4.33 17.13
C ILE A 67 3.03 4.78 15.69
N LEU A 68 3.93 5.59 15.11
CA LEU A 68 3.77 6.06 13.74
C LEU A 68 3.89 4.90 12.72
N LYS A 69 4.73 3.90 13.00
CA LYS A 69 4.80 2.68 12.18
C LYS A 69 3.52 1.86 12.25
N GLU A 70 2.94 1.69 13.44
CA GLU A 70 1.64 1.02 13.61
C GLU A 70 0.54 1.73 12.82
N TRP A 71 0.50 3.07 12.84
CA TRP A 71 -0.43 3.85 12.03
C TRP A 71 -0.21 3.68 10.53
N ALA A 72 1.04 3.64 10.07
CA ALA A 72 1.35 3.39 8.67
C ALA A 72 0.86 2.01 8.21
N TYR A 73 1.11 0.96 9.01
CA TYR A 73 0.61 -0.39 8.71
C TYR A 73 -0.92 -0.45 8.71
N ALA A 74 -1.60 0.18 9.68
CA ALA A 74 -3.05 0.26 9.70
C ALA A 74 -3.61 0.99 8.47
N GLY A 75 -3.02 2.13 8.10
CA GLY A 75 -3.40 2.88 6.89
C GLY A 75 -3.23 2.04 5.62
N TYR A 76 -2.13 1.30 5.51
CA TYR A 76 -1.89 0.38 4.39
C TYR A 76 -2.94 -0.73 4.31
N LEU A 77 -3.37 -1.28 5.44
CA LEU A 77 -4.44 -2.28 5.47
C LEU A 77 -5.75 -1.71 4.93
N PHE A 78 -6.15 -0.52 5.36
CA PHE A 78 -7.37 0.12 4.85
C PHE A 78 -7.28 0.43 3.35
N ILE A 79 -6.12 0.87 2.86
CA ILE A 79 -5.89 1.08 1.43
C ILE A 79 -6.03 -0.24 0.66
N LEU A 80 -5.51 -1.36 1.18
CA LEU A 80 -5.66 -2.68 0.54
C LEU A 80 -7.12 -3.14 0.50
N LEU A 81 -7.87 -2.91 1.57
CA LEU A 81 -9.31 -3.22 1.63
C LEU A 81 -10.09 -2.40 0.58
N LEU A 82 -9.85 -1.10 0.52
CA LEU A 82 -10.48 -0.21 -0.48
C LEU A 82 -10.06 -0.58 -1.91
N ALA A 83 -8.79 -0.93 -2.13
CA ALA A 83 -8.30 -1.40 -3.42
C ALA A 83 -8.97 -2.72 -3.82
N THR A 84 -9.20 -3.64 -2.87
CA THR A 84 -9.91 -4.90 -3.12
C THR A 84 -11.35 -4.64 -3.54
N GLN A 85 -12.04 -3.71 -2.86
CA GLN A 85 -13.40 -3.32 -3.23
C GLN A 85 -13.45 -2.69 -4.62
N ALA A 86 -12.56 -1.74 -4.92
CA ALA A 86 -12.45 -1.12 -6.23
C ALA A 86 -12.22 -2.16 -7.33
N LEU A 87 -11.33 -3.11 -7.08
CA LEU A 87 -10.99 -4.18 -8.03
C LEU A 87 -12.16 -5.14 -8.24
N TYR A 88 -12.89 -5.50 -7.19
CA TYR A 88 -14.11 -6.32 -7.31
C TYR A 88 -15.18 -5.65 -8.19
N ILE A 89 -15.30 -4.32 -8.11
CA ILE A 89 -16.28 -3.55 -8.90
C ILE A 89 -15.83 -3.40 -10.35
N MET A 90 -14.55 -3.08 -10.59
CA MET A 90 -14.07 -2.69 -11.92
C MET A 90 -13.47 -3.85 -12.73
N MET A 91 -12.75 -4.77 -12.07
CA MET A 91 -11.93 -5.80 -12.73
C MET A 91 -11.84 -7.09 -11.86
N PRO A 92 -12.97 -7.77 -11.58
CA PRO A 92 -13.03 -8.89 -10.63
C PRO A 92 -12.11 -10.07 -11.00
N GLU A 93 -11.75 -10.23 -12.26
CA GLU A 93 -10.83 -11.24 -12.76
C GLU A 93 -9.39 -11.07 -12.23
N TYR A 94 -9.04 -9.87 -11.74
CA TYR A 94 -7.71 -9.57 -11.18
C TYR A 94 -7.64 -9.64 -9.65
N MET A 95 -8.63 -10.22 -8.98
CA MET A 95 -8.66 -10.31 -7.51
C MET A 95 -7.55 -11.20 -6.92
N ALA A 96 -7.07 -12.21 -7.65
CA ALA A 96 -6.11 -13.18 -7.12
C ALA A 96 -4.81 -12.55 -6.55
N PRO A 97 -4.16 -11.57 -7.24
CA PRO A 97 -3.05 -10.80 -6.70
C PRO A 97 -3.27 -10.17 -5.32
N MET A 98 -4.50 -9.84 -4.92
CA MET A 98 -4.77 -9.18 -3.64
C MET A 98 -4.39 -10.06 -2.45
N ALA A 99 -4.58 -11.38 -2.55
CA ALA A 99 -4.14 -12.33 -1.52
C ALA A 99 -2.61 -12.23 -1.29
N GLY A 100 -1.85 -12.02 -2.36
CA GLY A 100 -0.40 -11.78 -2.29
C GLY A 100 -0.08 -10.50 -1.53
N PHE A 101 -0.77 -9.39 -1.81
CA PHE A 101 -0.57 -8.13 -1.08
C PHE A 101 -0.93 -8.24 0.40
N TYR A 102 -2.02 -8.92 0.75
CA TYR A 102 -2.35 -9.18 2.16
C TYR A 102 -1.30 -10.04 2.85
N LEU A 103 -0.79 -11.08 2.19
CA LEU A 103 0.29 -11.89 2.74
C LEU A 103 1.56 -11.06 2.97
N LEU A 104 1.96 -10.24 2.00
CA LEU A 104 3.10 -9.34 2.14
C LEU A 104 2.92 -8.35 3.29
N TRP A 105 1.70 -7.80 3.45
CA TRP A 105 1.34 -6.93 4.56
C TRP A 105 1.48 -7.66 5.91
N VAL A 106 0.89 -8.85 6.05
CA VAL A 106 0.95 -9.65 7.30
C VAL A 106 2.40 -10.00 7.65
N LEU A 107 3.17 -10.49 6.68
CA LEU A 107 4.57 -10.86 6.90
C LEU A 107 5.41 -9.65 7.29
N SER A 108 5.25 -8.53 6.59
CA SER A 108 5.95 -7.28 6.92
C SER A 108 5.57 -6.76 8.31
N TYR A 109 4.29 -6.81 8.66
CA TYR A 109 3.80 -6.36 9.97
C TYR A 109 4.30 -7.24 11.11
N TRP A 110 4.18 -8.58 10.97
CA TRP A 110 4.67 -9.54 11.96
C TRP A 110 6.17 -9.36 12.21
N GLN A 111 6.93 -9.18 11.13
CA GLN A 111 8.35 -8.89 11.18
C GLN A 111 8.69 -7.61 11.93
N PHE A 112 7.94 -6.54 11.74
CA PHE A 112 8.09 -5.30 12.49
C PHE A 112 7.83 -5.54 13.99
N ARG A 113 6.74 -6.24 14.34
CA ARG A 113 6.34 -6.50 15.72
C ARG A 113 7.32 -7.33 16.52
N VAL A 114 7.98 -8.29 15.89
CA VAL A 114 8.96 -9.17 16.55
C VAL A 114 10.28 -8.44 16.84
N GLN A 115 10.58 -7.34 16.13
CA GLN A 115 11.85 -6.61 16.27
C GLN A 115 11.76 -5.32 17.09
N SER A 116 10.55 -4.81 17.35
CA SER A 116 10.27 -3.57 18.09
C SER A 116 9.95 -3.81 19.56
#